data_AF-A0A3C0QL10-F1
#
_entry.id   AF-A0A3C0QL10-F1
#
_cell.length_a   1.000
_cell.length_b   1.000
_cell.length_c   1.000
_cell.angle_alpha   90.00
_cell.angle_beta   90.00
_cell.angle_gamma   90.00
#
_symmetry.space_group_name_H-M   'P 1'
#
loop_
_entity.id
_entity.type
_entity.pdbx_description
1 polymer ?
#
loop_
_entity_poly.entity_id
_entity_poly.type
_entity_poly.pdbx_seq_one_letter_code
_entity_poly.pdbx_strand_id
1 'polypeptide(L)'
;MPLKKTTLLFEEEVYAKLKEKAKREKVSIGGLVREAVATCYGIKNKEDRLKALDSLKSLNLAVSDPEIMEKEIMQGAINDKES
;
A
#
# COMPACT_ATOMS: atom_id res chain seq x y z
N MET A 1 12.20 -16.31 -6.04
CA MET A 1 12.82 -15.53 -7.15
C MET A 1 14.33 -15.44 -6.92
N PRO A 2 15.16 -15.52 -7.97
CA PRO A 2 16.62 -15.38 -7.83
C PRO A 2 16.99 -13.94 -7.44
N LEU A 3 17.84 -13.79 -6.43
CA LEU A 3 18.35 -12.49 -5.98
C LEU A 3 19.63 -12.13 -6.75
N LYS A 4 19.71 -10.90 -7.27
CA LYS A 4 20.95 -10.34 -7.82
C LYS A 4 21.56 -9.33 -6.85
N LYS A 5 22.87 -9.44 -6.60
CA LYS A 5 23.61 -8.48 -5.78
C LYS A 5 23.98 -7.26 -6.63
N THR A 6 23.75 -6.08 -6.09
CA THR A 6 24.16 -4.80 -6.69
C THR A 6 24.73 -3.90 -5.61
N THR A 7 25.67 -3.03 -5.98
CA THR A 7 26.24 -2.03 -5.08
C THR A 7 25.63 -0.68 -5.44
N LEU A 8 25.08 0.03 -4.44
CA LEU A 8 24.50 1.35 -4.60
C LEU A 8 25.35 2.35 -3.81
N LEU A 9 25.61 3.50 -4.41
CA LEU A 9 26.23 4.62 -3.72
C LEU A 9 25.12 5.59 -3.31
N PHE A 10 25.15 6.00 -2.04
CA PHE A 10 24.26 6.99 -1.48
C PHE A 10 25.09 8.15 -0.97
N GLU A 11 24.53 9.36 -1.04
CA GLU A 11 25.04 10.48 -0.25
C GLU A 11 24.96 10.15 1.24
N GLU A 12 25.90 10.67 2.02
CA GLU A 12 26.05 10.33 3.44
C GLU A 12 24.80 10.69 4.25
N GLU A 13 24.20 11.86 3.97
CA GLU A 13 22.95 12.29 4.61
C GLU A 13 21.79 11.34 4.30
N VAL A 14 21.69 10.90 3.05
CA VAL A 14 20.65 9.96 2.61
C VAL A 14 20.83 8.60 3.28
N TYR A 15 22.07 8.11 3.35
CA TYR A 15 22.38 6.85 4.03
C TYR A 15 22.07 6.91 5.54
N ALA A 16 22.35 8.03 6.20
CA ALA A 16 22.00 8.24 7.60
C ALA A 16 20.48 8.13 7.83
N LYS A 17 19.68 8.81 7.01
CA LYS A 17 18.21 8.73 7.06
C LYS A 17 17.69 7.31 6.80
N LEU A 18 18.27 6.61 5.83
CA LEU A 18 17.94 5.21 5.53
C LEU A 18 18.25 4.28 6.71
N LYS A 19 19.39 4.47 7.36
CA LYS A 19 19.80 3.69 8.54
C LYS A 19 18.87 3.92 9.73
N GLU A 20 18.47 5.17 9.97
CA GLU A 20 17.50 5.51 11.01
C GLU A 20 16.13 4.87 10.75
N LYS A 21 15.62 4.97 9.52
CA LYS A 21 14.35 4.35 9.12
C LYS A 21 14.40 2.83 9.26
N ALA A 22 15.49 2.20 8.81
CA ALA A 22 15.70 0.76 8.92
C ALA A 22 15.66 0.29 10.38
N LYS A 23 16.29 1.05 11.29
CA LYS A 23 16.28 0.78 12.73
C LYS A 23 14.86 0.91 13.31
N ARG A 24 14.14 1.97 12.94
CA ARG A 24 12.76 2.24 13.41
C ARG A 24 11.80 1.13 12.98
N GLU A 25 11.91 0.67 11.75
CA GLU A 25 11.02 -0.33 11.15
C GLU A 25 11.51 -1.78 11.36
N LYS A 26 12.66 -1.97 12.03
CA LYS A 26 13.30 -3.27 12.29
C LYS A 26 13.52 -4.10 11.02
N VAL A 27 13.87 -3.42 9.93
CA VAL A 27 14.18 -4.04 8.63
C VAL A 27 15.60 -3.71 8.18
N SER A 28 16.15 -4.50 7.26
CA SER A 28 17.44 -4.18 6.65
C SER A 28 17.34 -2.99 5.69
N ILE A 29 18.43 -2.25 5.51
CA ILE A 29 18.53 -1.19 4.50
C ILE A 29 18.18 -1.72 3.10
N GLY A 30 18.69 -2.90 2.74
CA GLY A 30 18.34 -3.55 1.48
C GLY A 30 16.85 -3.91 1.38
N GLY A 31 16.17 -4.16 2.50
CA GLY A 31 14.72 -4.33 2.56
C GLY A 31 13.99 -3.05 2.16
N LEU A 32 14.34 -1.93 2.78
CA LEU A 32 13.78 -0.61 2.44
C LEU A 32 14.01 -0.24 0.98
N VAL A 33 15.22 -0.47 0.46
CA VAL A 33 15.54 -0.17 -0.95
C VAL A 33 14.68 -1.03 -1.87
N ARG A 34 14.53 -2.34 -1.59
CA ARG A 34 13.65 -3.21 -2.39
C ARG A 34 12.20 -2.77 -2.35
N GLU A 35 11.70 -2.37 -1.19
CA GLU A 35 10.33 -1.87 -1.03
C GLU A 35 10.09 -0.55 -1.79
N ALA A 36 11.03 0.39 -1.68
CA ALA A 36 10.97 1.66 -2.40
C ALA A 36 11.01 1.44 -3.91
N VAL A 37 11.88 0.55 -4.39
CA VAL A 37 11.94 0.16 -5.81
C VAL A 37 10.64 -0.51 -6.24
N ALA A 38 10.12 -1.47 -5.47
CA ALA A 38 8.86 -2.14 -5.80
C ALA A 38 7.68 -1.15 -5.86
N THR A 39 7.66 -0.16 -4.96
CA THR A 39 6.64 0.89 -4.97
C THR A 39 6.78 1.82 -6.18
N CYS A 40 8.01 2.26 -6.49
CA CYS A 40 8.30 3.14 -7.62
C CYS A 40 7.89 2.52 -8.96
N TYR A 41 8.16 1.23 -9.15
CA TYR A 41 7.83 0.50 -10.38
C TYR A 41 6.47 -0.22 -10.33
N GLY A 42 5.70 -0.08 -9.25
CA GLY A 42 4.41 -0.78 -9.09
C GLY A 42 4.51 -2.30 -9.01
N ILE A 43 5.68 -2.86 -8.70
CA ILE A 43 5.98 -4.30 -8.59
C ILE A 43 5.51 -4.85 -7.22
N LYS A 44 4.41 -4.33 -6.67
CA LYS A 44 3.87 -4.88 -5.40
C LYS A 44 3.47 -6.34 -5.63
N ASN A 45 4.05 -7.24 -4.83
CA ASN A 45 3.70 -8.65 -4.85
C ASN A 45 2.20 -8.80 -4.49
N LYS A 46 1.52 -9.76 -5.14
CA LYS A 46 0.13 -10.11 -4.88
C LYS A 46 -0.11 -10.38 -3.38
N GLU A 47 0.88 -10.93 -2.68
CA GLU A 47 0.82 -11.16 -1.22
C GLU A 47 0.82 -9.87 -0.39
N ASP A 48 1.58 -8.84 -0.78
CA ASP A 48 1.59 -7.56 -0.05
C ASP A 48 0.31 -6.78 -0.31
N ARG A 49 -0.27 -6.91 -1.51
CA ARG A 49 -1.62 -6.42 -1.81
C ARG A 49 -2.66 -7.11 -0.94
N LEU A 50 -2.58 -8.43 -0.78
CA LEU A 50 -3.51 -9.20 0.06
C LEU A 50 -3.36 -8.82 1.55
N LYS A 51 -2.14 -8.68 2.07
CA LYS A 51 -1.91 -8.22 3.45
C LYS A 51 -2.44 -6.80 3.70
N ALA A 52 -2.25 -5.90 2.74
CA ALA A 52 -2.83 -4.56 2.82
C ALA A 52 -4.37 -4.61 2.78
N LEU A 53 -4.94 -5.50 1.97
CA LEU A 53 -6.39 -5.71 1.89
C LEU A 53 -6.96 -6.27 3.21
N ASP A 54 -6.28 -7.24 3.83
CA ASP A 54 -6.68 -7.79 5.12
C ASP A 54 -6.53 -6.76 6.25
N SER A 55 -5.49 -5.92 6.20
CA SER A 55 -5.33 -4.80 7.13
C SER A 55 -6.47 -3.79 6.96
N LEU A 56 -6.90 -3.48 5.74
CA LEU A 56 -8.04 -2.61 5.46
C LEU A 56 -9.37 -3.23 5.89
N LYS A 57 -9.56 -4.53 5.71
CA LYS A 57 -10.74 -5.26 6.24
C LYS A 57 -10.79 -5.22 7.76
N SER A 58 -9.64 -5.35 8.42
CA SER A 58 -9.55 -5.31 9.90
C SER A 58 -9.89 -3.94 10.49
N LEU A 59 -9.80 -2.87 9.70
CA LEU A 59 -10.22 -1.53 10.11
C LEU A 59 -11.75 -1.37 10.16
N ASN A 60 -12.51 -2.42 9.84
CA ASN A 60 -13.96 -2.48 9.94
C ASN A 60 -14.62 -1.22 9.37
N LEU A 61 -14.05 -0.69 8.27
CA LEU A 61 -14.63 0.43 7.55
C LEU A 61 -16.01 -0.04 7.12
N ALA A 62 -17.03 0.66 7.61
CA ALA A 62 -18.43 0.42 7.33
C ALA A 62 -18.70 0.72 5.85
N VAL A 63 -18.23 -0.14 4.96
CA VAL A 63 -18.87 -0.32 3.68
C VAL A 63 -20.08 -1.19 3.98
N SER A 64 -21.25 -0.56 3.92
CA SER A 64 -22.53 -1.24 3.84
C SER A 64 -22.44 -2.38 2.82
N ASP A 65 -23.16 -3.46 3.08
CA ASP A 65 -23.30 -4.61 2.19
C ASP A 65 -23.39 -4.13 0.72
N PRO A 66 -22.64 -4.71 -0.23
CA PRO A 66 -22.66 -4.31 -1.63
C PRO A 66 -24.07 -4.14 -2.20
N GLU A 67 -25.02 -4.97 -1.76
CA GLU A 67 -26.42 -4.91 -2.17
C GLU A 67 -27.14 -3.66 -1.64
N ILE A 68 -26.77 -3.19 -0.45
CA ILE A 68 -27.31 -1.97 0.16
C ILE A 68 -26.74 -0.74 -0.55
N MET A 69 -25.45 -0.77 -0.89
CA MET A 69 -24.79 0.34 -1.58
C MET A 69 -25.36 0.57 -2.99
N GLU A 70 -25.61 -0.50 -3.76
CA GLU A 70 -26.29 -0.35 -5.06
C GLU A 70 -27.69 0.25 -4.92
N LYS A 71 -28.42 -0.17 -3.88
CA LYS A 71 -29.77 0.35 -3.61
C LYS A 71 -29.76 1.83 -3.29
N GLU A 72 -28.84 2.29 -2.44
CA GLU A 72 -28.70 3.70 -2.07
C GLU A 72 -28.25 4.56 -3.26
N ILE A 73 -27.35 4.06 -4.10
CA ILE A 73 -26.94 4.75 -5.34
C ILE A 73 -28.12 4.89 -6.30
N MET A 74 -28.89 3.83 -6.51
CA MET A 74 -30.08 3.88 -7.37
C MET A 74 -31.14 4.84 -6.80
N GLN A 75 -31.35 4.86 -5.49
CA GLN A 75 -32.33 5.75 -4.85
C GLN A 75 -31.92 7.23 -4.95
N GLY A 76 -30.63 7.54 -4.79
CA GLY A 76 -30.12 8.90 -5.01
C GLY A 76 -30.34 9.39 -6.45
N ALA A 77 -30.11 8.52 -7.44
CA ALA A 77 -30.28 8.86 -8.86
C ALA A 77 -31.75 9.05 -9.29
N ILE A 78 -32.70 8.51 -8.53
CA ILE A 78 -34.15 8.68 -8.79
C ILE A 78 -34.64 10.01 -8.22
N ASN A 79 -34.16 10.44 -7.05
CA ASN A 79 -34.57 11.70 -6.42
C ASN A 79 -34.10 12.95 -7.18
N ASP A 80 -32.97 12.88 -7.88
CA ASP A 80 -32.47 14.00 -8.71
C ASP A 80 -33.27 14.23 -10.00
N LYS A 81 -34.17 13.30 -10.38
CA LYS A 81 -35.01 13.43 -11.59
C LYS A 81 -36.40 14.02 -11.32
N GLU A 82 -36.79 14.21 -10.07
CA GLU A 82 -38.10 14.78 -9.69
C GLU A 82 -38.01 16.17 -9.04
N SER A 83 -36.86 16.87 -9.15
CA SER A 83 -36.70 18.28 -8.77
C SER A 83 -36.69 19.23 -9.96
#